data_AF-A0A7U9MR46-F1
#
_entry.id   AF-A0A7U9MR46-F1
#
_cell.length_a   1.000
_cell.length_b   1.000
_cell.length_c   1.000
_cell.angle_alpha   90.00
_cell.angle_beta   90.00
_cell.angle_gamma   90.00
#
_symmetry.space_group_name_H-M   'P 1'
#
loop_
_entity.id
_entity.type
_entity.pdbx_description
1 polymer ?
#
loop_
_entity_poly.entity_id
_entity_poly.type
_entity_poly.pdbx_seq_one_letter_code
_entity_poly.pdbx_strand_id
1 'polypeptide(L)'
;MDDAGLLGKIKVIAYDAVEPNIVQLKKGNVSAVFDQHPTKQGRHAIKQLSEYLLNHRIPEKRINYEPTEILLDESFYVPVSEAEQK
;
A
#
# COMPACT_ATOMS: atom_id res chain seq x y z
N MET A 1 13.73 -21.24 -4.14
CA MET A 1 12.87 -21.07 -5.32
C MET A 1 13.80 -21.05 -6.51
N ASP A 2 13.64 -22.00 -7.42
CA ASP A 2 14.31 -21.93 -8.72
C ASP A 2 13.68 -20.79 -9.52
N ASP A 3 14.45 -19.75 -9.78
CA ASP A 3 14.11 -18.69 -10.73
C ASP A 3 14.38 -19.22 -12.15
N ALA A 4 13.57 -18.83 -13.13
CA ALA A 4 13.76 -19.15 -14.55
C ALA A 4 15.05 -18.52 -15.16
N GLY A 5 15.97 -18.01 -14.34
CA GLY A 5 17.16 -17.25 -14.75
C GLY A 5 16.85 -15.88 -15.33
N LEU A 6 15.68 -15.33 -14.97
CA LEU A 6 15.16 -14.06 -15.48
C LEU A 6 15.28 -12.91 -14.48
N LEU A 7 15.74 -13.19 -13.25
CA LEU A 7 15.99 -12.15 -12.26
C LEU A 7 16.93 -11.06 -12.83
N GLY A 8 16.53 -9.80 -12.67
CA GLY A 8 17.24 -8.63 -13.22
C GLY A 8 17.04 -8.38 -14.73
N LYS A 9 16.45 -9.33 -15.48
CA LYS A 9 16.15 -9.18 -16.93
C LYS A 9 14.72 -8.74 -17.20
N ILE A 10 13.82 -8.96 -16.24
CA ILE A 10 12.41 -8.54 -16.29
C ILE A 10 12.08 -7.69 -15.08
N LYS A 11 11.05 -6.84 -15.22
CA LYS A 11 10.44 -6.12 -14.09
C LYS A 11 9.22 -6.89 -13.62
N VAL A 12 9.15 -7.14 -12.31
CA VAL A 12 8.00 -7.76 -11.66
C VAL A 12 7.29 -6.68 -10.86
N ILE A 13 6.02 -6.44 -11.15
CA ILE A 13 5.19 -5.47 -10.42
C ILE A 13 4.08 -6.26 -9.72
N ALA A 14 4.01 -6.15 -8.40
CA ALA A 14 3.01 -6.84 -7.59
C ALA A 14 1.90 -5.87 -7.14
N TYR A 15 0.79 -6.43 -6.68
CA TYR A 15 -0.31 -5.70 -6.05
C TYR A 15 -0.45 -6.14 -4.60
N ASP A 16 -1.01 -5.26 -3.78
CA ASP A 16 -1.17 -5.38 -2.34
C ASP A 16 0.15 -5.38 -1.57
N ALA A 17 0.26 -4.47 -0.60
CA ALA A 17 1.40 -4.35 0.31
C ALA A 17 1.40 -5.42 1.42
N VAL A 18 1.08 -6.67 1.07
CA VAL A 18 1.18 -7.81 1.98
C VAL A 18 2.65 -8.16 2.23
N GLU A 19 2.94 -8.66 3.43
CA GLU A 19 4.31 -8.95 3.88
C GLU A 19 5.16 -9.74 2.88
N PRO A 20 4.65 -10.81 2.21
CA PRO A 20 5.44 -11.53 1.21
C PRO A 20 5.93 -10.65 0.06
N ASN A 21 5.09 -9.73 -0.44
CA ASN A 21 5.45 -8.83 -1.54
C ASN A 21 6.48 -7.81 -1.09
N ILE A 22 6.34 -7.27 0.12
CA ILE A 22 7.30 -6.33 0.70
C ILE A 22 8.66 -6.99 0.90
N VAL A 23 8.70 -8.24 1.39
CA VAL A 23 9.95 -9.00 1.53
C VAL A 23 10.63 -9.20 0.18
N GLN A 24 9.88 -9.50 -0.88
CA GLN A 24 10.45 -9.69 -2.22
C GLN A 24 10.88 -8.37 -2.86
N LEU A 25 10.18 -7.26 -2.57
CA LEU A 25 10.56 -5.91 -2.99
C LEU A 25 11.94 -5.53 -2.44
N LYS A 26 12.13 -5.69 -1.11
CA LYS A 26 13.42 -5.42 -0.44
C LYS A 26 14.56 -6.34 -0.88
N LYS A 27 14.23 -7.54 -1.40
CA LYS A 27 15.21 -8.47 -1.99
C LYS A 27 15.54 -8.15 -3.45
N GLY A 28 14.86 -7.18 -4.07
CA GLY A 28 15.01 -6.84 -5.48
C GLY A 28 14.35 -7.81 -6.47
N ASN A 29 13.59 -8.80 -5.97
CA ASN A 29 12.88 -9.77 -6.80
C ASN A 29 11.55 -9.21 -7.34
N VAL A 30 10.94 -8.27 -6.60
CA VAL A 30 9.82 -7.44 -7.05
C VAL A 30 10.36 -6.01 -7.23
N SER A 31 10.00 -5.37 -8.34
CA SER A 31 10.47 -4.04 -8.71
C SER A 31 9.60 -2.90 -8.15
N ALA A 32 8.31 -3.16 -7.96
CA ALA A 32 7.37 -2.21 -7.35
C ALA A 32 6.14 -2.95 -6.82
N VAL A 33 5.46 -2.38 -5.83
CA VAL A 33 4.19 -2.89 -5.28
C VAL A 33 3.13 -1.78 -5.31
N PHE A 34 1.93 -2.06 -5.80
CA PHE A 34 0.79 -1.16 -5.65
C PHE A 34 0.11 -1.37 -4.29
N ASP A 35 0.13 -0.34 -3.43
CA ASP A 35 -0.62 -0.32 -2.17
C ASP A 35 -1.95 0.41 -2.34
N GLN A 36 -3.03 -0.25 -1.93
CA GLN A 36 -4.41 0.20 -2.10
C GLN A 36 -5.05 0.66 -0.78
N HIS A 37 -4.35 0.59 0.35
CA HIS A 37 -4.86 0.99 1.67
C HIS A 37 -6.24 0.37 2.07
N PRO A 38 -6.44 -0.95 1.98
CA PRO A 38 -7.75 -1.58 2.24
C PRO A 38 -8.31 -1.28 3.63
N THR A 39 -7.44 -1.16 4.65
CA THR A 39 -7.85 -0.79 6.02
C THR A 39 -8.44 0.63 6.09
N LYS A 40 -7.86 1.61 5.38
CA LYS A 40 -8.41 2.97 5.33
C LYS A 40 -9.76 2.99 4.63
N GLN A 41 -9.87 2.26 3.51
CA GLN A 41 -11.13 2.13 2.78
C GLN A 41 -12.24 1.54 3.66
N GLY A 42 -11.96 0.44 4.37
CA GLY A 42 -12.90 -0.17 5.31
C GLY A 42 -13.33 0.80 6.42
N ARG A 43 -12.37 1.52 7.01
CA ARG A 43 -12.68 2.54 8.03
C ARG A 43 -13.54 3.68 7.48
N HIS A 44 -13.22 4.17 6.28
CA HIS A 44 -13.99 5.22 5.62
C HIS A 44 -15.42 4.77 5.33
N ALA A 45 -15.62 3.53 4.89
CA ALA A 45 -16.95 2.98 4.65
C ALA A 45 -17.81 2.96 5.92
N ILE A 46 -17.26 2.44 7.04
CA ILE A 46 -17.99 2.39 8.32
C ILE A 46 -18.29 3.79 8.86
N LYS A 47 -17.31 4.70 8.79
CA LYS A 47 -17.50 6.09 9.20
C LYS A 47 -18.60 6.78 8.37
N GLN A 48 -18.59 6.59 7.05
CA GLN A 48 -19.58 7.19 6.17
C GLN A 48 -20.99 6.67 6.46
N LEU A 49 -21.12 5.36 6.74
CA LEU A 49 -22.39 4.76 7.15
C LEU A 49 -22.87 5.34 8.49
N SER A 50 -21.99 5.46 9.49
CA SER A 50 -22.37 6.01 10.80
C SER A 50 -22.82 7.47 10.71
N GLU A 51 -22.11 8.30 9.93
CA GLU A 51 -22.48 9.71 9.70
C GLU A 51 -23.85 9.84 9.02
N TYR A 52 -24.15 8.96 8.06
CA TYR A 52 -25.44 8.96 7.39
C TYR A 52 -26.59 8.58 8.35
N LEU A 53 -26.40 7.51 9.15
CA LEU A 53 -27.46 7.00 10.02
C LEU A 53 -27.68 7.85 11.28
N LEU A 54 -26.61 8.36 11.88
CA LEU A 54 -26.67 9.04 13.19
C LEU A 54 -26.77 10.55 13.08
N ASN A 55 -26.11 11.14 12.07
CA ASN A 55 -26.02 12.59 11.90
C ASN A 55 -26.77 13.09 10.66
N HIS A 56 -27.46 12.20 9.94
CA HIS A 56 -28.16 12.50 8.68
C HIS A 56 -27.27 13.18 7.63
N ARG A 57 -25.94 12.95 7.69
CA ARG A 57 -25.00 13.54 6.75
C ARG A 57 -24.99 12.73 5.46
N ILE A 58 -25.46 13.36 4.38
CA ILE A 58 -25.44 12.76 3.04
C ILE A 58 -24.01 12.82 2.47
N PRO A 59 -23.46 11.71 1.97
CA PRO A 59 -22.23 11.72 1.19
C PRO A 59 -22.22 12.75 0.06
N GLU A 60 -21.18 13.58 0.01
CA GLU A 60 -21.01 14.58 -1.06
C GLU A 60 -20.74 13.94 -2.43
N LYS A 61 -20.20 12.71 -2.44
CA LYS A 61 -19.86 11.96 -3.65
C LYS A 61 -20.43 10.55 -3.57
N ARG A 62 -20.87 10.04 -4.72
CA ARG A 62 -21.34 8.65 -4.88
C ARG A 62 -20.19 7.64 -4.75
N ILE A 63 -18.98 8.02 -5.15
CA ILE A 63 -17.78 7.18 -5.11
C ILE A 63 -16.71 7.92 -4.33
N ASN A 64 -16.08 7.22 -3.38
CA ASN A 64 -14.94 7.71 -2.63
C ASN A 64 -13.70 6.90 -3.04
N TYR A 65 -12.71 7.57 -3.64
CA TYR A 65 -11.47 6.93 -4.08
C TYR A 65 -10.41 7.11 -3.01
N GLU A 66 -9.75 6.01 -2.64
CA GLU A 66 -8.52 6.07 -1.84
C GLU A 66 -7.33 6.07 -2.82
N PRO A 67 -6.33 6.96 -2.64
CA PRO A 67 -5.17 6.99 -3.51
C PRO A 67 -4.40 5.66 -3.49
N THR A 68 -4.07 5.14 -4.67
CA THR A 68 -3.12 4.02 -4.79
C THR A 68 -1.69 4.56 -4.71
N GLU A 69 -0.85 3.94 -3.91
CA GLU A 69 0.57 4.25 -3.81
C GLU A 69 1.42 3.24 -4.57
N ILE A 70 2.55 3.70 -5.11
CA ILE A 70 3.57 2.84 -5.71
C ILE A 70 4.73 2.76 -4.73
N LEU A 71 4.92 1.59 -4.14
CA LEU A 71 6.03 1.33 -3.23
C LEU A 71 7.23 0.83 -4.01
N LEU A 72 8.36 1.48 -3.77
CA LEU A 72 9.70 1.11 -4.22
C LEU A 72 10.53 0.71 -3.00
N ASP A 73 11.73 0.17 -3.19
CA ASP A 73 12.62 -0.14 -2.06
C ASP A 73 12.96 1.13 -1.25
N GLU A 74 13.14 2.24 -1.96
CA GLU A 74 13.40 3.57 -1.40
C GLU A 74 12.24 4.08 -0.53
N SER A 75 11.02 3.55 -0.70
CA SER A 75 9.86 3.91 0.13
C SER A 75 10.02 3.49 1.60
N PHE A 76 10.99 2.62 1.92
CA PHE A 76 11.27 2.16 3.28
C PHE A 76 12.55 2.76 3.88
N TYR A 77 13.21 3.69 3.19
CA TYR A 77 14.39 4.35 3.72
C TYR A 77 14.03 5.24 4.92
N VAL A 78 14.69 5.01 6.05
CA VAL A 78 14.63 5.88 7.23
C VAL A 78 16.00 6.56 7.39
N PRO A 79 16.10 7.90 7.36
CA PRO A 79 17.37 8.58 7.56
C PRO A 79 17.96 8.27 8.94
N VAL A 80 19.28 8.09 9.00
CA VAL A 80 20.01 7.73 10.23
C VAL A 80 19.75 8.73 11.38
N SER A 81 19.52 10.01 11.06
CA SER A 81 19.25 11.07 12.04
C SER A 81 17.96 10.88 12.86
N GLU A 82 17.01 10.06 12.38
CA GLU A 82 15.74 9.78 13.06
C GLU A 82 15.76 8.46 13.84
N ALA A 83 16.72 7.57 13.58
CA ALA A 83 16.83 6.28 14.24
C ALA A 83 17.44 6.38 15.65
N GLU A 84 18.23 7.42 15.92
CA GLU A 84 18.91 7.65 17.20
C GLU A 84 18.03 8.38 18.24
N GLN A 85 16.78 8.73 17.90
CA GLN A 85 15.85 9.46 18.79
C GLN A 85 14.76 8.56 19.43
N LYS A 86 14.84 7.24 19.28
CA LYS A 86 13.96 6.26 19.94
C LYS A 86 14.73 5.38 20.92
#